data_AF-A0A959AR56-F1
#
_entry.id   AF-A0A959AR56-F1
#
_cell.length_a   1.000
_cell.length_b   1.000
_cell.length_c   1.000
_cell.angle_alpha   90.00
_cell.angle_beta   90.00
_cell.angle_gamma   90.00
#
_symmetry.space_group_name_H-M   'P 1'
#
loop_
_entity.id
_entity.type
_entity.pdbx_description
1 polymer ?
#
loop_
_entity_poly.entity_id
_entity_poly.type
_entity_poly.pdbx_seq_one_letter_code
_entity_poly.pdbx_strand_id
1 'polypeptide(L)'
;MKRIYPRQIQDKFYLSRLLEQYLQILAESPMHIQVKALAYDADIPEPVFHRMAALHRNPEDAPNIEANDYHILFSNILFRYPTVRIWEQNDGSVFFEL
;
A
#
# COMPACT_ATOMS: atom_id res chain seq x y z
N MET A 1 17.59 10.16 -0.14
CA MET A 1 16.34 9.57 0.38
C MET A 1 15.30 10.66 0.58
N LYS A 2 14.11 10.46 0.03
CA LYS A 2 12.96 11.37 0.18
C LYS A 2 11.83 10.63 0.87
N ARG A 3 11.22 11.26 1.86
CA ARG A 3 10.08 10.66 2.56
C ARG A 3 8.87 10.58 1.62
N ILE A 4 8.25 9.40 1.53
CA ILE A 4 7.00 9.22 0.79
C ILE A 4 5.81 9.34 1.74
N TYR A 5 4.82 10.12 1.32
CA TYR A 5 3.52 10.22 1.98
C TYR A 5 2.44 9.81 0.97
N PRO A 6 1.88 8.59 1.04
CA PRO A 6 0.92 8.10 0.05
C PRO A 6 -0.28 9.03 -0.15
N ARG A 7 -0.71 9.73 0.90
CA ARG A 7 -1.80 10.73 0.88
C ARG A 7 -1.57 11.91 -0.08
N GLN A 8 -0.33 12.17 -0.50
CA GLN A 8 0.03 13.28 -1.39
C GLN A 8 0.15 12.85 -2.86
N ILE A 9 0.10 11.56 -3.15
CA ILE A 9 0.32 11.01 -4.48
C ILE A 9 -1.01 10.90 -5.22
N GLN A 10 -1.07 11.36 -6.46
CA GLN A 10 -2.27 11.27 -7.31
C GLN A 10 -2.17 10.15 -8.36
N ASP A 11 -0.96 9.68 -8.67
CA ASP A 11 -0.76 8.56 -9.58
C ASP A 11 -1.23 7.25 -8.93
N LYS A 12 -2.42 6.80 -9.32
CA LYS A 12 -3.02 5.56 -8.81
C LYS A 12 -2.24 4.30 -9.17
N PHE A 13 -1.50 4.29 -10.28
CA PHE A 13 -0.67 3.14 -10.66
C PHE A 13 0.63 3.10 -9.85
N TYR A 14 1.18 4.27 -9.52
CA TYR A 14 2.26 4.34 -8.52
C TYR A 14 1.76 3.88 -7.14
N LEU A 15 0.60 4.35 -6.70
CA LEU A 15 0.00 3.93 -5.42
C LEU A 15 -0.30 2.43 -5.37
N SER A 16 -0.75 1.85 -6.48
CA SER A 16 -0.96 0.41 -6.62
C SER A 16 0.34 -0.38 -6.43
N ARG A 17 1.43 0.00 -7.12
CA ARG A 17 2.75 -0.62 -6.95
C ARG A 17 3.27 -0.48 -5.52
N LEU A 18 3.09 0.71 -4.95
CA LEU A 18 3.50 0.99 -3.58
C LEU A 18 2.75 0.12 -2.58
N LEU A 19 1.45 -0.08 -2.79
CA LEU A 19 0.62 -0.94 -1.95
C LEU A 19 1.07 -2.40 -2.06
N GLU A 20 1.32 -2.91 -3.26
CA GLU A 20 1.83 -4.27 -3.44
C GLU A 20 3.13 -4.50 -2.67
N GLN A 21 4.11 -3.60 -2.84
CA GLN A 21 5.40 -3.70 -2.12
C GLN A 21 5.22 -3.62 -0.60
N TYR A 22 4.34 -2.74 -0.14
CA TYR A 22 4.05 -2.60 1.29
C TYR A 22 3.46 -3.89 1.87
N LEU A 23 2.50 -4.52 1.19
CA LEU A 23 1.91 -5.79 1.63
C LEU A 23 2.94 -6.92 1.66
N GLN A 24 3.83 -6.98 0.67
CA GLN A 24 4.91 -7.96 0.64
C GLN A 24 5.86 -7.78 1.83
N ILE A 25 6.27 -6.55 2.12
CA ILE A 25 7.21 -6.27 3.22
C ILE A 25 6.58 -6.55 4.58
N LEU A 26 5.29 -6.26 4.76
CA LEU A 26 4.57 -6.64 5.97
C LEU A 26 4.54 -8.16 6.15
N ALA A 27 4.32 -8.92 5.07
CA ALA A 27 4.32 -10.37 5.11
C ALA A 27 5.71 -10.97 5.40
N GLU A 28 6.78 -10.34 4.91
CA GLU A 28 8.17 -10.73 5.13
C GLU A 28 8.77 -10.18 6.44
N SER A 29 8.06 -9.26 7.12
CA SER A 29 8.51 -8.67 8.38
C SER A 29 8.62 -9.73 9.49
N PRO A 30 9.37 -9.47 10.58
CA PRO A 30 9.43 -10.38 11.73
C PRO A 30 8.05 -10.71 12.34
N MET A 31 7.09 -9.80 12.19
CA MET A 31 5.71 -9.96 12.65
C MET A 31 4.84 -10.79 11.71
N HIS A 32 5.33 -11.14 10.51
CA HIS A 32 4.64 -11.94 9.49
C HIS A 32 3.18 -11.49 9.27
N ILE A 33 2.99 -10.18 9.10
CA ILE A 33 1.66 -9.57 9.01
C ILE A 33 1.03 -9.96 7.66
N GLN A 34 0.01 -10.81 7.72
CA GLN A 34 -0.71 -11.26 6.53
C GLN A 34 -1.82 -10.29 6.13
N VAL A 35 -2.17 -10.27 4.85
CA VAL A 35 -3.31 -9.48 4.34
C VAL A 35 -4.60 -9.81 5.08
N LYS A 36 -4.80 -11.06 5.47
CA LYS A 36 -5.95 -11.48 6.28
C LYS A 36 -6.05 -10.75 7.62
N ALA A 37 -4.92 -10.51 8.29
CA ALA A 37 -4.89 -9.74 9.53
C ALA A 37 -5.19 -8.26 9.28
N LEU A 38 -4.60 -7.69 8.22
CA LEU A 38 -4.88 -6.32 7.78
C LEU A 38 -6.36 -6.10 7.46
N ALA A 39 -6.97 -7.06 6.76
CA ALA A 39 -8.37 -7.03 6.38
C ALA A 39 -9.30 -7.05 7.60
N TYR A 40 -9.00 -7.94 8.56
CA TYR A 40 -9.73 -8.01 9.83
C TYR A 40 -9.59 -6.72 10.62
N ASP A 41 -8.36 -6.21 10.77
CA ASP A 41 -8.10 -5.03 11.57
C ASP A 41 -8.72 -3.79 10.94
N ALA A 42 -8.54 -3.58 9.63
CA ALA A 42 -9.02 -2.39 8.93
C ALA A 42 -10.53 -2.40 8.63
N ASP A 43 -11.22 -3.52 8.89
CA ASP A 43 -12.60 -3.76 8.44
C ASP A 43 -12.76 -3.55 6.93
N ILE A 44 -11.77 -4.04 6.16
CA ILE A 44 -11.72 -3.95 4.70
C ILE A 44 -11.58 -5.37 4.15
N PRO A 45 -12.45 -5.81 3.21
CA PRO A 45 -12.34 -7.16 2.66
C PRO A 45 -10.97 -7.41 2.00
N GLU A 46 -10.36 -8.56 2.26
CA GLU A 46 -9.09 -8.98 1.64
C GLU A 46 -9.07 -8.85 0.10
N PRO A 47 -10.15 -9.19 -0.64
CA PRO A 47 -10.18 -8.99 -2.09
C PRO A 47 -9.96 -7.54 -2.54
N VAL A 48 -10.29 -6.55 -1.71
CA VAL A 48 -10.04 -5.12 -2.00
C VAL A 48 -8.55 -4.84 -2.02
N PHE A 49 -7.79 -5.35 -1.04
CA PHE A 49 -6.33 -5.19 -1.00
C PHE A 49 -5.68 -5.78 -2.24
N HIS A 50 -6.02 -7.02 -2.58
CA HIS A 50 -5.46 -7.71 -3.75
C HIS A 50 -5.79 -6.99 -5.06
N ARG A 51 -7.06 -6.56 -5.23
CA ARG A 51 -7.49 -5.83 -6.43
C ARG A 51 -6.78 -4.48 -6.56
N MET A 52 -6.64 -3.72 -5.48
CA MET A 52 -5.96 -2.43 -5.49
C MET A 52 -4.44 -2.56 -5.69
N ALA A 53 -3.82 -3.60 -5.13
CA ALA A 53 -2.41 -3.90 -5.32
C ALA A 53 -2.11 -4.36 -6.77
N ALA A 54 -3.06 -5.05 -7.42
CA ALA A 54 -2.89 -5.53 -8.79
C ALA A 54 -3.22 -4.50 -9.88
N LEU A 55 -3.80 -3.33 -9.57
CA LEU A 55 -4.28 -2.36 -10.56
C LEU A 55 -3.21 -1.93 -11.57
N HIS A 56 -1.95 -1.78 -11.17
CA HIS A 56 -0.86 -1.43 -12.08
C HIS A 56 -0.51 -2.53 -13.10
N ARG A 57 -0.89 -3.79 -12.83
CA ARG A 57 -0.76 -4.91 -13.78
C ARG A 57 -2.02 -5.08 -14.62
N ASN A 58 -3.18 -4.82 -14.02
CA ASN A 58 -4.49 -4.96 -14.66
C ASN A 58 -5.24 -3.61 -14.65
N PRO A 59 -4.85 -2.64 -15.49
CA PRO A 59 -5.48 -1.31 -15.51
C PRO A 59 -6.97 -1.35 -15.89
N GLU A 60 -7.41 -2.40 -16.58
CA GLU A 60 -8.80 -2.60 -17.00
C GLU A 60 -9.74 -3.07 -15.88
N ASP A 61 -9.20 -3.67 -14.80
CA ASP A 61 -10.00 -4.29 -13.73
C ASP A 61 -10.75 -3.28 -12.85
N ALA A 62 -10.45 -1.99 -12.96
CA ALA A 62 -11.17 -0.97 -12.22
C ALA A 62 -11.02 0.45 -12.81
N PRO A 63 -11.87 0.82 -13.79
CA PRO A 63 -11.99 2.23 -14.18
C PRO A 63 -12.39 3.12 -12.98
N ASN A 64 -13.08 2.55 -12.00
CA ASN A 64 -13.67 3.27 -10.86
C ASN A 64 -12.77 3.34 -9.61
N ILE A 65 -11.53 2.85 -9.65
CA ILE A 65 -10.59 3.06 -8.54
C ILE A 65 -9.86 4.38 -8.77
N GLU A 66 -9.96 5.26 -7.77
CA GLU A 66 -9.37 6.59 -7.73
C GLU A 66 -8.20 6.65 -6.74
N ALA A 67 -7.35 7.67 -6.87
CA ALA A 67 -6.26 7.89 -5.93
C ALA A 67 -6.75 8.03 -4.47
N ASN A 68 -7.94 8.61 -4.28
CA ASN A 68 -8.53 8.81 -2.96
C ASN A 68 -8.86 7.48 -2.25
N ASP A 69 -9.21 6.42 -2.99
CA ASP A 69 -9.44 5.08 -2.40
C ASP A 69 -8.15 4.55 -1.77
N TYR A 70 -7.01 4.76 -2.44
CA TYR A 70 -5.71 4.42 -1.89
C TYR A 70 -5.38 5.28 -0.66
N HIS A 71 -5.72 6.56 -0.66
CA HIS A 71 -5.47 7.43 0.50
C HIS A 71 -6.24 6.94 1.73
N ILE A 72 -7.48 6.48 1.56
CA ILE A 72 -8.28 5.87 2.63
C ILE A 72 -7.63 4.58 3.09
N LEU A 73 -7.25 3.69 2.17
CA LEU A 73 -6.63 2.41 2.48
C LEU A 73 -5.31 2.59 3.24
N PHE A 74 -4.37 3.39 2.71
CA PHE A 74 -3.10 3.70 3.37
C PHE A 74 -3.31 4.37 4.72
N SER A 75 -4.32 5.22 4.87
CA SER A 75 -4.63 5.83 6.17
C SER A 75 -5.03 4.80 7.21
N ASN A 76 -5.83 3.79 6.84
CA ASN A 76 -6.23 2.74 7.76
C ASN A 76 -5.07 1.82 8.13
N ILE A 77 -4.22 1.46 7.16
CA ILE A 77 -3.10 0.56 7.42
C ILE A 77 -1.98 1.27 8.18
N LEU A 78 -1.54 2.46 7.73
CA LEU A 78 -0.45 3.20 8.39
C LEU A 78 -0.81 3.68 9.79
N PHE A 79 -2.09 3.93 10.06
CA PHE A 79 -2.54 4.23 11.43
C PHE A 79 -2.30 3.05 12.38
N ARG A 80 -2.44 1.82 11.89
CA ARG A 80 -2.28 0.58 12.67
C ARG A 80 -0.83 0.13 12.78
N TYR A 81 0.00 0.49 11.79
CA TYR A 81 1.43 0.22 11.77
C TYR A 81 2.23 1.52 11.65
N PRO A 82 2.20 2.39 12.68
CA PRO A 82 2.78 3.73 12.61
C PRO A 82 4.31 3.75 12.57
N THR A 83 4.96 2.63 12.90
CA THR A 83 6.42 2.50 12.81
C THR A 83 6.89 2.37 11.37
N VAL A 84 6.00 1.96 10.45
CA VAL A 84 6.38 1.74 9.06
C VAL A 84 6.58 3.06 8.33
N ARG A 85 7.70 3.13 7.65
CA ARG A 85 8.27 4.34 7.14
C ARG A 85 8.70 4.15 5.69
N ILE A 86 7.99 4.80 4.76
CA ILE A 86 8.23 4.68 3.32
C ILE A 86 9.20 5.76 2.83
N TRP A 87 10.25 5.37 2.12
CA TRP A 87 11.30 6.23 1.60
C TRP A 87 11.57 5.94 0.13
N GLU A 88 11.71 6.99 -0.68
CA GLU A 88 12.25 6.91 -2.04
C GLU A 88 13.77 7.06 -1.99
N GLN A 89 14.49 6.14 -2.62
CA GLN A 89 15.93 6.17 -2.76
C GLN A 89 16.35 6.99 -3.98
N ASN A 90 17.65 7.30 -4.08
CA ASN A 90 18.18 8.16 -5.15
C ASN A 90 18.12 7.48 -6.54
N ASP A 91 17.97 6.16 -6.58
CA ASP A 91 17.78 5.35 -7.79
C ASP A 91 16.30 5.15 -8.17
N GLY A 92 15.37 5.76 -7.41
CA GLY A 92 13.93 5.60 -7.60
C GLY A 92 13.34 4.33 -6.98
N SER A 93 14.14 3.50 -6.30
CA SER A 93 13.63 2.37 -5.53
C SER A 93 12.91 2.83 -4.26
N VAL A 94 11.99 2.01 -3.75
CA VAL A 94 11.27 2.28 -2.50
C VAL A 94 11.86 1.42 -1.39
N PHE A 95 12.16 2.05 -0.26
CA PHE A 95 12.61 1.41 0.96
C PHE A 95 11.57 1.59 2.06
N PHE A 96 11.30 0.52 2.81
CA PHE A 96 10.38 0.53 3.93
C PHE A 96 11.17 0.23 5.21
N GLU A 97 11.22 1.22 6.07
CA GLU A 97 11.79 1.14 7.42
C GLU A 97 10.68 0.67 8.37
N LEU A 98 10.92 -0.38 9.15
CA LEU A 98 9.96 -1.03 10.05
C LEU A 98 10.22 -0.68 11.51
#